data_AF-A0A8T9CIU6-F1
#
_entry.id   AF-A0A8T9CIU6-F1
#
_cell.length_a   1.000
_cell.length_b   1.000
_cell.length_c   1.000
_cell.angle_alpha   90.00
_cell.angle_beta   90.00
_cell.angle_gamma   90.00
#
_symmetry.space_group_name_H-M   'P 1'
#
loop_
_entity.id
_entity.type
_entity.pdbx_description
1 polymer ?
#
loop_
_entity_poly.entity_id
_entity_poly.type
_entity_poly.pdbx_seq_one_letter_code
_entity_poly.pdbx_strand_id
1 'polypeptide(L)'
;KEAHYPATMAEAVSSLPGGEHTYKFNVAMSCGGCSGAVNRVLGKLEGVKSHDVTLEPQQWNVSVVAEPGLKYGKVLKKIANTRKEVKSGEADGVVQSVKVEDFPED
;
A
#
# COMPACT_ATOMS: atom_id res chain seq x y z
N LYS A 1 3.80 -13.73 -31.35
CA LYS A 1 2.65 -13.05 -30.69
C LYS A 1 2.67 -13.48 -29.24
N GLU A 2 3.62 -12.95 -28.48
CA GLU A 2 3.82 -13.28 -27.08
C GLU A 2 4.10 -11.95 -26.40
N ALA A 3 3.10 -11.45 -25.68
CA ALA A 3 3.27 -10.31 -24.82
C ALA A 3 4.16 -10.78 -23.66
N HIS A 4 5.46 -10.64 -23.88
CA HIS A 4 6.49 -10.68 -22.87
C HIS A 4 6.11 -9.65 -21.80
N TYR A 5 5.52 -10.11 -20.70
CA TYR A 5 5.35 -9.28 -19.51
C TYR A 5 6.69 -9.36 -18.79
N PRO A 6 7.54 -8.31 -18.81
CA PRO A 6 8.80 -8.40 -18.09
C PRO A 6 8.49 -8.46 -16.59
N ALA A 7 8.97 -9.51 -15.94
CA ALA A 7 8.95 -9.73 -14.50
C ALA A 7 9.95 -8.83 -13.76
N THR A 8 10.02 -7.54 -14.09
CA THR A 8 10.98 -6.58 -13.49
C THR A 8 10.38 -5.21 -13.20
N MET A 9 9.09 -5.11 -12.89
CA MET A 9 8.55 -3.88 -12.26
C MET A 9 8.82 -3.80 -10.75
N ALA A 10 9.47 -4.81 -10.15
CA ALA A 10 9.96 -4.74 -8.77
C ALA A 10 11.33 -4.03 -8.65
N GLU A 11 12.09 -3.93 -9.73
CA GLU A 11 13.46 -3.37 -9.71
C GLU A 11 13.56 -1.93 -10.27
N ALA A 12 12.45 -1.38 -10.79
CA ALA A 12 12.45 -0.04 -11.38
C ALA A 12 12.08 1.10 -10.40
N VAL A 13 11.63 0.81 -9.17
CA VAL A 13 11.18 1.86 -8.23
C VAL A 13 12.31 2.48 -7.41
N SER A 14 13.55 1.97 -7.53
CA SER A 14 14.69 2.40 -6.72
C SER A 14 15.65 3.37 -7.42
N SER A 15 15.40 3.76 -8.69
CA SER A 15 16.33 4.62 -9.46
C SER A 15 15.72 5.84 -10.17
N LEU A 16 14.47 6.21 -9.87
CA LEU A 16 13.93 7.50 -10.33
C LEU A 16 13.86 8.50 -9.16
N PRO A 17 14.56 9.65 -9.24
CA PRO A 17 14.48 10.72 -8.24
C PRO A 17 13.21 11.56 -8.47
N GLY A 18 12.05 10.92 -8.52
CA GLY A 18 10.76 11.59 -8.41
C GLY A 18 10.28 11.38 -6.99
N GLY A 19 9.97 12.45 -6.25
CA GLY A 19 9.66 12.41 -4.81
C GLY A 19 8.37 11.65 -4.44
N GLU A 20 8.26 10.40 -4.85
CA GLU A 20 7.18 9.49 -4.54
C GLU A 20 7.42 8.86 -3.17
N HIS A 21 6.33 8.56 -2.47
CA HIS A 21 6.38 7.88 -1.19
C HIS A 21 6.03 6.40 -1.37
N THR A 22 6.80 5.53 -0.74
CA THR A 22 6.49 4.10 -0.68
C THR A 22 5.94 3.74 0.68
N TYR A 23 4.67 3.34 0.72
CA TYR A 23 4.00 2.88 1.93
C TYR A 23 3.87 1.37 1.94
N LYS A 24 4.27 0.72 3.02
CA LYS A 24 4.05 -0.71 3.23
C LYS A 24 3.11 -0.89 4.41
N PHE A 25 2.13 -1.77 4.26
CA PHE A 25 1.18 -2.08 5.32
C PHE A 25 1.07 -3.58 5.48
N ASN A 26 1.23 -4.04 6.72
CA ASN A 26 0.95 -5.40 7.10
C ASN A 26 -0.50 -5.50 7.56
N VAL A 27 -1.31 -6.24 6.82
CA VAL A 27 -2.75 -6.34 7.06
C VAL A 27 -3.11 -7.77 7.40
N ALA A 28 -3.85 -7.96 8.48
CA ALA A 28 -4.43 -9.26 8.80
C ALA A 28 -5.68 -9.48 7.93
N MET A 29 -5.60 -10.41 6.96
CA MET A 29 -6.75 -10.86 6.20
C MET A 29 -6.95 -12.37 6.35
N SER A 30 -8.19 -12.79 6.53
CA SER A 30 -8.55 -14.19 6.81
C SER A 30 -8.62 -15.08 5.57
N CYS A 31 -8.59 -14.52 4.36
CA CYS A 31 -8.80 -15.24 3.10
C CYS A 31 -8.33 -14.42 1.89
N GLY A 32 -7.79 -15.07 0.85
CA GLY A 32 -7.34 -14.42 -0.38
C GLY A 32 -8.40 -13.61 -1.13
N GLY A 33 -9.69 -13.94 -0.96
CA GLY A 33 -10.79 -13.16 -1.49
C GLY A 33 -10.96 -11.76 -0.87
N CYS A 34 -10.33 -11.49 0.28
CA CYS A 34 -10.38 -10.18 0.94
C CYS A 34 -9.45 -9.12 0.32
N SER A 35 -8.46 -9.56 -0.47
CA SER A 35 -7.51 -8.68 -1.15
C SER A 35 -8.19 -7.73 -2.15
N GLY A 36 -9.31 -8.16 -2.75
CA GLY A 36 -10.08 -7.36 -3.70
C GLY A 36 -10.68 -6.10 -3.08
N ALA A 37 -11.01 -6.11 -1.78
CA ALA A 37 -11.51 -4.92 -1.08
C ALA A 37 -10.42 -3.85 -0.95
N VAL A 38 -9.19 -4.26 -0.60
CA VAL A 38 -8.04 -3.37 -0.47
C VAL A 38 -7.63 -2.80 -1.83
N ASN A 39 -7.55 -3.64 -2.86
CA ASN A 39 -7.26 -3.18 -4.22
C ASN A 39 -8.30 -2.14 -4.70
N ARG A 40 -9.59 -2.37 -4.46
CA ARG A 40 -10.65 -1.42 -4.83
C ARG A 40 -10.55 -0.07 -4.12
N VAL A 41 -10.15 -0.02 -2.85
CA VAL A 41 -10.03 1.27 -2.13
C VAL A 41 -8.75 2.02 -2.49
N LEU A 42 -7.65 1.30 -2.75
CA LEU A 42 -6.38 1.88 -3.17
C LEU A 42 -6.45 2.40 -4.60
N GLY A 43 -7.07 1.65 -5.52
CA GLY A 43 -7.29 2.12 -6.89
C GLY A 43 -8.28 3.29 -7.02
N LYS A 44 -9.07 3.56 -5.98
CA LYS A 44 -9.94 4.77 -5.89
C LYS A 44 -9.28 5.93 -5.15
N LEU A 45 -8.07 5.74 -4.62
CA LEU A 45 -7.37 6.77 -3.87
C LEU A 45 -6.55 7.62 -4.83
N GLU A 46 -6.92 8.88 -4.98
CA GLU A 46 -6.15 9.85 -5.77
C GLU A 46 -4.75 10.02 -5.19
N GLY A 47 -3.74 10.03 -6.06
CA GLY A 47 -2.33 10.07 -5.68
C GLY A 47 -1.66 8.71 -5.49
N VAL A 48 -2.40 7.59 -5.59
CA VAL A 48 -1.76 6.26 -5.70
C VAL A 48 -1.33 6.04 -7.14
N LYS A 49 -0.03 5.83 -7.35
CA LYS A 49 0.51 5.49 -8.67
C LYS A 49 0.51 4.00 -8.92
N SER A 50 0.91 3.22 -7.93
CA SER A 50 0.98 1.77 -8.01
C SER A 50 0.66 1.16 -6.65
N HIS A 51 0.09 -0.04 -6.65
CA HIS A 51 -0.09 -0.83 -5.44
C HIS A 51 0.10 -2.32 -5.74
N ASP A 52 0.76 -3.00 -4.83
CA ASP A 52 1.01 -4.43 -4.85
C ASP A 52 0.51 -5.06 -3.55
N VAL A 53 -0.09 -6.25 -3.65
CA VAL A 53 -0.59 -6.99 -2.50
C VAL A 53 0.00 -8.39 -2.56
N THR A 54 0.97 -8.63 -1.68
CA THR A 54 1.65 -9.92 -1.54
C THR A 54 1.04 -10.70 -0.37
N LEU A 55 0.71 -11.97 -0.62
CA LEU A 55 0.30 -12.92 0.40
C LEU A 55 1.52 -13.71 0.89
N GLU A 56 1.82 -13.59 2.18
CA GLU A 56 2.77 -14.43 2.89
C GLU A 56 2.03 -15.41 3.82
N PRO A 57 2.67 -16.51 4.24
CA PRO A 57 1.99 -17.62 4.95
C PRO A 57 1.20 -17.22 6.19
N GLN A 58 1.49 -16.07 6.81
CA GLN A 58 0.78 -15.58 7.99
C GLN A 58 0.32 -14.12 7.88
N GLN A 59 0.69 -13.40 6.82
CA GLN A 59 0.56 -11.93 6.77
C GLN A 59 0.33 -11.46 5.34
N TRP A 60 -0.40 -10.36 5.17
CA TRP A 60 -0.56 -9.72 3.86
C TRP A 60 0.21 -8.42 3.84
N ASN A 61 1.19 -8.33 2.93
CA ASN A 61 1.99 -7.14 2.77
C ASN A 61 1.47 -6.33 1.57
N VAL A 62 1.05 -5.11 1.84
CA VAL A 62 0.49 -4.18 0.87
C VAL A 62 1.50 -3.08 0.64
N SER A 63 2.11 -3.04 -0.54
CA SER A 63 3.04 -1.98 -0.94
C SER A 63 2.31 -0.98 -1.82
N VAL A 64 2.39 0.31 -1.52
CA VAL A 64 1.70 1.38 -2.23
C VAL A 64 2.72 2.45 -2.58
N VAL A 65 2.87 2.74 -3.87
CA VAL A 65 3.66 3.86 -4.37
C VAL A 65 2.71 5.01 -4.62
N ALA A 66 2.97 6.13 -3.96
CA ALA A 66 2.11 7.29 -3.96
C ALA A 66 2.87 8.56 -4.33
N GLU A 67 2.14 9.57 -4.78
CA GLU A 67 2.67 10.91 -5.04
C GLU A 67 3.11 11.61 -3.75
N PRO A 68 4.06 12.57 -3.82
CA PRO A 68 4.51 13.37 -2.68
C PRO A 68 3.37 14.08 -1.95
N GLY A 69 2.27 14.36 -2.65
CA GLY A 69 1.09 15.02 -2.09
C GLY A 69 0.18 14.08 -1.29
N LEU A 70 0.33 12.76 -1.43
CA LEU A 70 -0.47 11.80 -0.70
C LEU A 70 0.25 11.44 0.60
N LYS A 71 -0.42 11.60 1.74
CA LYS A 71 0.14 11.28 3.07
C LYS A 71 -0.16 9.83 3.44
N TYR A 72 0.76 9.20 4.18
CA TYR A 72 0.59 7.86 4.76
C TYR A 72 -0.75 7.68 5.49
N GLY A 73 -1.16 8.65 6.32
CA GLY A 73 -2.41 8.61 7.08
C GLY A 73 -3.67 8.46 6.21
N LYS A 74 -3.71 9.08 5.02
CA LYS A 74 -4.82 8.92 4.05
C LYS A 74 -4.91 7.48 3.54
N VAL A 75 -3.76 6.89 3.21
CA VAL A 75 -3.66 5.51 2.72
C VAL A 75 -4.06 4.53 3.82
N LEU A 76 -3.51 4.70 5.02
CA LEU A 76 -3.85 3.92 6.21
C LEU A 76 -5.36 3.96 6.48
N LYS A 77 -5.98 5.15 6.46
CA LYS A 77 -7.43 5.32 6.66
C LYS A 77 -8.24 4.58 5.60
N LYS A 78 -7.82 4.60 4.33
CA LYS A 78 -8.49 3.83 3.27
C LYS A 78 -8.41 2.33 3.52
N ILE A 79 -7.25 1.83 3.94
CA ILE A 79 -7.08 0.42 4.28
C ILE A 79 -7.91 0.06 5.51
N ALA A 80 -7.87 0.86 6.58
CA ALA A 80 -8.67 0.64 7.79
C ALA A 80 -10.19 0.62 7.51
N ASN A 81 -10.67 1.45 6.57
CA ASN A 81 -12.07 1.46 6.14
C ASN A 81 -12.54 0.14 5.50
N THR A 82 -11.62 -0.72 5.05
CA THR A 82 -11.96 -2.06 4.56
C THR A 82 -12.30 -3.05 5.68
N ARG A 83 -12.41 -2.57 6.93
CA ARG A 83 -12.58 -3.36 8.16
C ARG A 83 -11.50 -4.43 8.28
N LYS A 84 -10.27 -4.08 7.92
CA LYS A 84 -9.10 -4.93 8.07
C LYS A 84 -8.22 -4.37 9.18
N GLU A 85 -7.67 -5.27 9.98
CA GLU A 85 -6.73 -4.90 11.02
C GLU A 85 -5.34 -4.72 10.38
N VAL A 86 -4.78 -3.53 10.53
CA VAL A 86 -3.41 -3.23 10.09
C VAL A 86 -2.50 -3.49 11.27
N LYS A 87 -1.62 -4.49 11.15
CA LYS A 87 -0.68 -4.93 12.20
C LYS A 87 0.50 -3.97 12.31
N SER A 88 1.01 -3.52 11.18
CA SER A 88 2.13 -2.58 11.09
C SER A 88 2.05 -1.80 9.78
N GLY A 89 2.70 -0.64 9.74
CA GLY A 89 2.87 0.10 8.51
C GLY A 89 4.17 0.90 8.53
N GLU A 90 4.69 1.15 7.34
CA GLU A 90 5.98 1.76 7.10
C GLU A 90 5.81 2.80 5.99
N ALA A 91 6.44 3.96 6.15
CA ALA A 91 6.53 4.99 5.13
C ALA A 91 7.99 5.22 4.78
N ASP A 92 8.35 5.00 3.52
CA ASP A 92 9.71 5.18 2.99
C ASP A 92 10.78 4.40 3.79
N GLY A 93 10.40 3.23 4.30
CA GLY A 93 11.25 2.37 5.13
C GLY A 93 11.29 2.76 6.62
N VAL A 94 10.49 3.74 7.05
CA VAL A 94 10.37 4.14 8.45
C VAL A 94 9.04 3.63 9.02
N VAL A 95 9.10 2.82 10.09
CA VAL A 95 7.90 2.31 10.77
C VAL A 95 7.05 3.47 11.31
N GLN A 96 5.77 3.46 10.98
CA GLN A 96 4.79 4.46 11.38
C GLN A 96 3.69 3.82 12.26
N SER A 97 3.01 4.66 13.03
CA SER A 97 1.79 4.28 13.76
C SER A 97 0.72 3.74 12.78
N VAL A 98 -0.04 2.74 13.20
CA VAL A 98 -1.19 2.19 12.43
C VAL A 98 -2.54 2.68 12.95
N LYS A 99 -2.53 3.57 13.95
CA LYS A 99 -3.74 4.16 14.52
C LYS A 99 -4.18 5.33 13.64
N VAL A 100 -5.36 5.21 13.03
CA VAL A 100 -5.91 6.25 12.14
C VAL A 100 -6.13 7.58 12.88
N GLU A 101 -6.44 7.52 14.17
CA GLU A 101 -6.65 8.69 15.04
C GLU A 101 -5.39 9.53 15.27
N ASP A 102 -4.20 8.95 15.04
CA ASP A 102 -2.90 9.61 15.20
C ASP A 102 -2.60 10.58 14.04
N PHE A 103 -3.37 10.51 12.95
CA PHE A 103 -3.19 11.34 11.75
C PHE A 103 -4.40 12.26 11.56
N PRO A 104 -4.40 13.46 12.17
CA PRO A 104 -5.44 14.45 11.90
C PRO A 104 -5.42 14.82 10.40
N GLU A 105 -6.59 14.82 9.78
CA GLU A 105 -6.78 15.44 8.47
C GLU A 105 -6.72 16.96 8.67
N ASP A 106 -5.51 17.53 8.57
CA ASP A 106 -5.29 18.97 8.35
C ASP A 106 -5.85 19.40 6.98
#